data_AF-A0ABC8UMB0-F1
#
_entry.id   AF-A0ABC8UMB0-F1
#
_cell.length_a   1.000
_cell.length_b   1.000
_cell.length_c   1.000
_cell.angle_alpha   90.00
_cell.angle_beta   90.00
_cell.angle_gamma   90.00
#
_symmetry.space_group_name_H-M   'P 1'
#
loop_
_entity.id
_entity.type
_entity.pdbx_description
1 polymer ?
#
loop_
_entity_poly.entity_id
_entity_poly.type
_entity_poly.pdbx_seq_one_letter_code
_entity_poly.pdbx_strand_id
1 'polypeptide(L)' 'EDKVKAELKNYMTKGFKNVKEMCKTHNCDLRMGAFTLGVNRVARATLLRGWEA' A
#
# COMPACT_ATOMS: atom_id res chain seq x y z
N GLU A 1 -24.52 7.30 8.17
CA GLU A 1 -23.15 6.89 8.57
C GLU A 1 -22.70 5.56 7.96
N ASP A 2 -23.61 4.64 7.66
CA ASP A 2 -23.26 3.26 7.30
C ASP A 2 -22.45 3.14 6.02
N LYS A 3 -22.69 4.01 5.04
CA LYS A 3 -21.86 4.10 3.82
C LYS A 3 -20.40 4.40 4.15
N VAL A 4 -20.14 5.32 5.08
CA VAL A 4 -18.77 5.68 5.50
C VAL A 4 -18.12 4.49 6.21
N LYS A 5 -18.84 3.80 7.09
CA LYS A 5 -18.34 2.61 7.80
C LYS A 5 -18.03 1.46 6.83
N ALA A 6 -18.88 1.24 5.83
CA ALA A 6 -18.68 0.23 4.80
C ALA A 6 -17.46 0.55 3.92
N GLU A 7 -17.32 1.79 3.46
CA GLU A 7 -16.15 2.22 2.69
C GLU A 7 -14.87 2.10 3.52
N LEU A 8 -14.88 2.57 4.77
CA LEU A 8 -13.73 2.43 5.66
C LEU A 8 -13.29 0.97 5.79
N LYS A 9 -14.23 0.05 6.04
CA LYS A 9 -13.93 -1.38 6.12
C LYS A 9 -13.32 -1.90 4.82
N ASN A 10 -13.83 -1.49 3.67
CA ASN A 10 -13.31 -1.87 2.36
C ASN A 10 -11.87 -1.37 2.16
N TYR A 11 -11.60 -0.10 2.45
CA TYR A 11 -10.26 0.49 2.33
C TYR A 11 -9.26 -0.18 3.27
N MET A 12 -9.63 -0.40 4.54
CA MET A 12 -8.76 -1.03 5.53
C MET A 12 -8.45 -2.49 5.16
N THR A 13 -9.46 -3.25 4.71
CA THR A 13 -9.28 -4.65 4.29
C THR A 13 -8.37 -4.77 3.07
N LYS A 14 -8.57 -3.91 2.06
CA LYS A 14 -7.71 -3.84 0.88
C LYS A 14 -6.29 -3.41 1.25
N GLY A 15 -6.15 -2.40 2.11
CA GLY A 15 -4.87 -1.91 2.60
C GLY A 15 -4.05 -3.01 3.26
N PHE A 16 -4.65 -3.73 4.20
CA PHE A 16 -3.99 -4.83 4.90
C PHE A 16 -3.59 -5.98 3.96
N LYS A 17 -4.45 -6.34 2.99
CA LYS A 17 -4.12 -7.37 1.99
C LYS A 17 -2.85 -7.01 1.21
N ASN A 18 -2.72 -5.76 0.76
CA ASN A 18 -1.55 -5.30 0.02
C ASN A 18 -0.28 -5.33 0.88
N VAL A 19 -0.36 -4.96 2.16
CA VAL A 19 0.78 -5.04 3.09
C VAL A 19 1.21 -6.50 3.26
N LYS A 20 0.26 -7.41 3.49
CA LYS A 20 0.55 -8.85 3.64
C LYS A 20 1.20 -9.45 2.40
N GLU A 21 0.79 -9.02 1.22
CA GLU A 21 1.41 -9.42 -0.05
C GLU A 21 2.86 -8.92 -0.16
N MET A 22 3.11 -7.64 0.17
CA MET A 22 4.48 -7.10 0.19
C MET A 22 5.38 -7.80 1.20
N CYS A 23 4.86 -8.13 2.39
CA CYS A 23 5.59 -8.90 3.39
C CYS A 23 6.01 -10.27 2.88
N LYS A 24 5.13 -10.96 2.13
CA LYS A 24 5.43 -12.26 1.52
C LYS A 24 6.46 -12.15 0.40
N THR A 25 6.30 -11.17 -0.49
CA THR A 25 7.20 -10.96 -1.63
C THR A 25 8.62 -10.62 -1.19
N HIS A 26 8.77 -9.84 -0.13
CA HIS A 26 10.07 -9.39 0.37
C HIS A 26 10.55 -10.16 1.62
N ASN A 27 9.80 -11.19 2.06
CA ASN A 27 10.03 -11.96 3.28
C ASN A 27 10.40 -11.07 4.49
N CYS A 28 9.61 -10.03 4.72
CA CYS A 28 9.88 -9.01 5.72
C CYS A 28 8.75 -8.88 6.75
N ASP A 29 9.04 -8.18 7.86
CA ASP A 29 8.04 -7.89 8.87
C ASP A 29 6.94 -6.94 8.35
N LEU A 30 5.82 -6.84 9.10
CA LEU A 30 4.67 -6.01 8.70
C LEU A 30 5.03 -4.53 8.56
N ARG A 31 6.01 -4.03 9.32
CA ARG A 31 6.43 -2.63 9.28
C ARG A 31 7.16 -2.35 7.98
N MET A 32 8.12 -3.19 7.62
CA MET A 32 8.86 -3.12 6.37
C MET A 32 7.95 -3.36 5.18
N GLY A 33 7.02 -4.30 5.23
CA GLY A 33 6.07 -4.50 4.14
C GLY A 33 5.16 -3.29 3.90
N ALA A 34 4.72 -2.61 4.98
CA ALA A 34 3.96 -1.37 4.86
C ALA A 34 4.81 -0.22 4.29
N PHE A 35 6.07 -0.12 4.73
CA PHE A 35 7.01 0.88 4.23
C PHE A 35 7.31 0.68 2.75
N THR A 36 7.67 -0.54 2.34
CA THR A 36 7.95 -0.90 0.95
C THR A 36 6.73 -0.67 0.06
N LEU A 37 5.52 -0.98 0.53
CA LEU A 37 4.29 -0.67 -0.22
C LEU A 37 4.14 0.83 -0.48
N GLY A 38 4.39 1.67 0.53
CA GLY A 38 4.31 3.12 0.44
C GLY A 38 5.33 3.70 -0.54
N VAL A 39 6.60 3.33 -0.36
CA VAL A 39 7.71 3.80 -1.21
C VAL A 39 7.49 3.36 -2.66
N ASN A 40 7.11 2.10 -2.91
CA ASN A 40 6.88 1.59 -4.26
C ASN A 40 5.77 2.39 -4.98
N ARG A 41 4.67 2.71 -4.29
CA ARG A 41 3.58 3.52 -4.87
C ARG A 41 4.02 4.93 -5.25
N VAL A 42 4.79 5.59 -4.38
CA VAL A 42 5.29 6.95 -4.64
C VAL A 42 6.32 6.92 -5.77
N ALA A 43 7.31 6.04 -5.69
CA ALA A 43 8.35 5.89 -6.70
C ALA A 43 7.75 5.63 -8.10
N ARG A 44 6.77 4.71 -8.20
CA ARG A 44 6.08 4.44 -9.46
C ARG A 44 5.31 5.64 -9.98
N ALA A 45 4.68 6.42 -9.10
CA ALA A 45 3.96 7.64 -9.51
C ALA A 45 4.92 8.75 -9.98
N THR A 46 6.11 8.87 -9.37
CA THR A 46 7.17 9.79 -9.80
C THR A 46 7.69 9.42 -11.18
N LEU A 47 7.99 8.14 -11.39
CA LEU A 47 8.38 7.54 -12.68
C LEU A 47 7.36 7.85 -13.77
N LEU A 48 6.09 7.52 -13.53
CA LEU A 48 5.01 7.69 -14.52
C LEU A 48 4.76 9.16 -14.89
N ARG A 49 5.11 10.11 -14.01
CA ARG A 49 4.98 11.54 -14.29
C ARG A 49 6.22 12.14 -14.95
N GLY A 50 7.29 11.36 -15.13
CA GLY A 50 8.55 11.86 -15.69
C GLY A 50 9.31 12.79 -14.74
N TRP A 51 9.12 12.62 -13.43
CA TRP A 51 9.82 13.40 -12.40
C TRP A 51 11.12 12.71 -11.96
N GLU A 52 11.64 11.78 -12.76
CA GLU A 52 12.95 11.20 -12.51
C GLU A 52 14.01 12.27 -12.74
N ALA A 53 14.85 12.48 -11.74
CA ALA A 53 16.00 13.38 -11.78
C ALA A 53 17.08 12.85 -12.73
#